data_AF-Q2TUN3-F1
#
_entry.id   AF-Q2TUN3-F1
#
_cell.length_a   1.000
_cell.length_b   1.000
_cell.length_c   1.000
_cell.angle_alpha   90.00
_cell.angle_beta   90.00
_cell.angle_gamma   90.00
#
_symmetry.space_group_name_H-M   'P 1'
#
loop_
_entity.id
_entity.type
_entity.pdbx_description
1 polymer ?
#
loop_
_entity_poly.entity_id
_entity_poly.type
_entity_poly.pdbx_seq_one_letter_code
_entity_poly.pdbx_strand_id
1 'polypeptide(L)'
;MNLHVPQTEEARTEALSLMGIQNNLCTPKNGDILVASTQDFLTSSFLITRKDTFYDRCAFCLMCSYMGDGSEHIDLPSPAILKPIELWIGKQLFSVLVRPNAKMRVFVNFIVMEKNYSKTGETMCPSDGCVYFRNSELISGQLGKATLGNGNKSGLFSVLLRDYNAYAAASCMNRLAKLSARWIGNHGFSIGIDDVQPGARLTAKKEERVTEGYNKCDKHIDLYNKGKLNLQPGCNAAQTLEAEITGELNKIRELAGSVCLRELHWRNSPLIMSQCGSKGSPINISQMIACVGQQSVGGRRAPNGFIDRSLPHFPRNDKKPAAKGFVANSFYTGLTATEFFFHTMGGREGLVDTAVKTAETGYMSRRLMKALEDLSTHYDGTVRSANSAIVQFLYGDDAMDPVHMEGKDGEPLNLDRLLIKTKATCPANGSPALSVSELSKRVDERLSKYDMQPEAGCSAAFRNSLFNFLEKYISNVKKTRLTLGLSEEKNNDPDLAGLENIALDICGFTARQVEVFLETCIKRYHSKRMEAGAAVGAIGAQSIGEPA
;
A
#
# COMPACT_ATOMS: atom_id res chain seq x y z
N MET A 1 16.68 6.97 -22.89
CA MET A 1 17.12 7.81 -21.74
C MET A 1 18.20 8.73 -22.25
N ASN A 2 18.17 10.00 -21.89
CA ASN A 2 19.23 10.96 -22.23
C ASN A 2 20.22 11.02 -21.07
N LEU A 3 21.51 11.18 -21.36
CA LEU A 3 22.57 11.29 -20.35
C LEU A 3 23.25 12.65 -20.52
N HIS A 4 23.34 13.40 -19.42
CA HIS A 4 23.99 14.70 -19.35
C HIS A 4 25.08 14.66 -18.29
N VAL A 5 26.25 15.22 -18.59
CA VAL A 5 27.42 15.21 -17.68
C VAL A 5 27.70 16.64 -17.22
N PRO A 6 27.50 16.99 -15.93
CA PRO A 6 27.86 18.30 -15.38
C PRO A 6 29.35 18.58 -15.58
N GLN A 7 29.68 19.79 -16.06
CA GLN A 7 31.06 20.20 -16.34
C GLN A 7 31.67 21.07 -15.23
N THR A 8 30.87 21.58 -14.30
CA THR A 8 31.32 22.40 -13.17
C THR A 8 31.13 21.64 -11.85
N GLU A 9 32.01 21.93 -10.90
CA GLU A 9 31.97 21.33 -9.56
C GLU A 9 30.71 21.72 -8.77
N GLU A 10 30.24 22.96 -8.96
CA GLU A 10 28.98 23.44 -8.38
C GLU A 10 27.79 22.61 -8.89
N ALA A 11 27.64 22.48 -10.21
CA ALA A 11 26.57 21.69 -10.81
C ALA A 11 26.67 20.21 -10.45
N ARG A 12 27.89 19.68 -10.31
CA ARG A 12 28.12 18.29 -9.84
C ARG A 12 27.62 18.12 -8.40
N THR A 13 27.89 19.09 -7.54
CA THR A 13 27.49 19.05 -6.12
C THR A 13 25.99 19.19 -5.96
N GLU A 14 25.34 20.07 -6.72
CA GLU A 14 23.88 20.23 -6.77
C GLU A 14 23.21 18.94 -7.28
N ALA A 15 23.69 18.39 -8.40
CA ALA A 15 23.13 17.16 -8.96
C ALA A 15 23.28 15.97 -8.00
N LEU A 16 24.41 15.85 -7.30
CA LEU A 16 24.63 14.77 -6.34
C LEU A 16 23.76 14.92 -5.08
N SER A 17 23.70 16.12 -4.52
CA SER A 17 23.04 16.38 -3.24
C SER A 17 21.54 16.51 -3.37
N LEU A 18 21.04 17.21 -4.39
CA LEU A 18 19.60 17.47 -4.56
C LEU A 18 18.94 16.45 -5.49
N MET A 19 19.58 16.12 -6.62
CA MET A 19 19.00 15.23 -7.63
C MET A 19 19.38 13.75 -7.46
N GLY A 20 20.16 13.41 -6.43
CA GLY A 20 20.58 12.05 -6.14
C GLY A 20 19.40 11.10 -5.88
N ILE A 21 19.48 9.88 -6.42
CA ILE A 21 18.42 8.85 -6.29
C ILE A 21 18.14 8.52 -4.82
N GLN A 22 19.17 8.53 -3.98
CA GLN A 22 19.04 8.22 -2.56
C GLN A 22 18.14 9.26 -1.84
N ASN A 23 18.21 10.52 -2.24
CA ASN A 23 17.42 11.59 -1.63
C ASN A 23 16.01 11.65 -2.25
N ASN A 24 15.86 11.24 -3.51
CA ASN A 24 14.60 11.24 -4.25
C ASN A 24 13.90 9.87 -4.29
N LEU A 25 13.81 9.19 -3.14
CA LEU A 25 13.08 7.91 -3.04
C LEU A 25 11.55 8.11 -2.94
N CYS A 26 11.11 9.26 -2.43
CA CYS A 26 9.70 9.62 -2.28
C CYS A 26 9.23 10.59 -3.38
N THR A 27 7.95 10.51 -3.74
CA THR A 27 7.30 11.54 -4.57
C THR A 27 6.96 12.78 -3.72
N PRO A 28 7.15 13.99 -4.25
CA PRO A 28 6.78 15.22 -3.54
C PRO A 28 5.27 15.46 -3.46
N LYS A 29 4.46 14.76 -4.27
CA LYS A 29 3.00 14.90 -4.27
C LYS A 29 2.37 14.46 -2.95
N ASN A 30 2.73 13.26 -2.51
CA ASN A 30 2.12 12.59 -1.36
C ASN A 30 3.12 12.13 -0.29
N GLY A 31 4.43 12.15 -0.56
CA GLY A 31 5.43 11.53 0.31
C GLY A 31 5.44 9.99 0.27
N ASP A 32 4.85 9.40 -0.76
CA ASP A 32 4.88 7.96 -1.01
C ASP A 32 6.21 7.54 -1.65
N ILE A 33 6.67 6.32 -1.36
CA ILE A 33 7.85 5.80 -2.03
C ILE A 33 7.53 5.47 -3.48
N LEU A 34 8.34 6.04 -4.38
CA LEU A 34 8.33 5.75 -5.81
C LEU A 34 9.29 4.62 -6.16
N VAL A 35 10.54 4.71 -5.65
CA VAL A 35 11.59 3.71 -5.88
C VAL A 35 11.41 2.56 -4.90
N ALA A 36 10.76 1.49 -5.35
CA ALA A 36 10.42 0.32 -4.54
C ALA A 36 10.61 -0.99 -5.33
N SER A 37 10.29 -2.12 -4.69
CA SER A 37 10.39 -3.42 -5.34
C SER A 37 9.41 -3.54 -6.51
N THR A 38 9.92 -4.03 -7.63
CA THR A 38 9.18 -4.26 -8.87
C THR A 38 8.68 -5.71 -8.95
N GLN A 39 8.13 -6.10 -10.11
CA GLN A 39 7.36 -7.33 -10.34
C GLN A 39 8.01 -8.60 -9.76
N ASP A 40 9.18 -9.00 -10.27
CA ASP A 40 9.80 -10.28 -9.88
C ASP A 40 10.34 -10.25 -8.46
N PHE A 41 10.78 -9.08 -7.97
CA PHE A 41 11.23 -8.91 -6.59
C PHE A 41 10.08 -9.12 -5.61
N LEU A 42 8.89 -8.61 -5.92
CA LEU A 42 7.68 -8.84 -5.12
C LEU A 42 7.29 -10.32 -5.12
N THR A 43 7.27 -10.97 -6.29
CA THR A 43 6.94 -12.40 -6.41
C THR A 43 7.94 -13.27 -5.63
N SER A 44 9.24 -13.02 -5.79
CA SER A 44 10.28 -13.73 -5.05
C SER A 44 10.15 -13.53 -3.54
N SER A 45 9.96 -12.29 -3.09
CA SER A 45 9.81 -11.98 -1.66
C SER A 45 8.61 -12.70 -1.04
N PHE A 46 7.50 -12.72 -1.78
CA PHE A 46 6.27 -13.38 -1.36
C PHE A 46 6.43 -14.90 -1.25
N LEU A 47 7.14 -15.52 -2.19
CA LEU A 47 7.44 -16.95 -2.16
C LEU A 47 8.41 -17.30 -1.03
N ILE A 48 9.50 -16.54 -0.86
CA ILE A 48 10.48 -16.73 0.21
C ILE A 48 9.84 -16.60 1.59
N THR A 49 8.89 -15.69 1.79
CA THR A 49 8.29 -15.45 3.12
C THR A 49 7.11 -16.34 3.46
N ARG A 50 6.75 -17.27 2.56
CA ARG A 50 5.69 -18.25 2.79
C ARG A 50 6.08 -19.23 3.90
N LYS A 51 5.08 -19.67 4.68
CA LYS A 51 5.25 -20.55 5.86
C LYS A 51 5.78 -21.96 5.53
N ASP A 52 5.65 -22.40 4.29
CA ASP A 52 6.10 -23.72 3.81
C ASP A 52 7.56 -23.74 3.35
N THR A 53 8.26 -22.60 3.37
CA THR A 53 9.65 -22.52 2.95
C THR A 53 10.62 -22.76 4.11
N PHE A 54 11.39 -23.83 3.98
CA PHE A 54 12.42 -24.21 4.93
C PHE A 54 13.75 -24.41 4.19
N TYR A 55 14.83 -23.94 4.80
CA TYR A 55 16.18 -24.06 4.30
C TYR A 55 17.02 -24.83 5.30
N ASP A 56 17.85 -25.74 4.80
CA ASP A 56 18.96 -26.29 5.57
C ASP A 56 20.06 -25.23 5.72
N ARG A 57 21.06 -25.53 6.56
CA ARG A 57 22.17 -24.60 6.79
C ARG A 57 22.90 -24.23 5.50
N CYS A 58 23.11 -25.18 4.59
CA CYS A 58 23.84 -24.96 3.35
C CYS A 58 23.07 -24.02 2.40
N ALA A 59 21.79 -24.31 2.14
CA ALA A 59 20.97 -23.44 1.30
C ALA A 59 20.80 -22.06 1.94
N PHE A 60 20.61 -21.98 3.26
CA PHE A 60 20.49 -20.69 3.95
C PHE A 60 21.75 -19.83 3.79
N CYS A 61 22.94 -20.41 4.00
CA CYS A 61 24.22 -19.71 3.81
C CYS A 61 24.43 -19.26 2.35
N LEU A 62 24.02 -20.08 1.38
CA LEU A 62 24.07 -19.71 -0.04
C LEU A 62 23.17 -18.50 -0.32
N MET A 63 21.94 -18.48 0.22
CA MET A 63 21.02 -17.36 0.05
C MET A 63 21.53 -16.08 0.74
N CYS A 64 22.13 -16.20 1.93
CA CYS A 64 22.81 -15.09 2.58
C CYS A 64 23.95 -14.53 1.71
N SER A 65 24.71 -15.40 1.05
CA SER A 65 25.80 -14.98 0.16
C SER A 65 25.30 -14.20 -1.07
N TYR A 66 24.08 -14.48 -1.55
CA TYR A 66 23.47 -13.73 -2.65
C TYR A 66 23.15 -12.28 -2.31
N MET A 67 22.91 -11.93 -1.04
CA MET A 67 22.56 -10.56 -0.64
C MET A 67 23.74 -9.59 -0.75
N GLY A 68 24.91 -10.02 -0.27
CA GLY A 68 26.12 -9.19 -0.15
C GLY A 68 27.25 -9.56 -1.12
N ASP A 69 26.98 -10.38 -2.15
CA ASP A 69 27.98 -10.93 -3.07
C ASP A 69 29.19 -11.55 -2.34
N GLY A 70 28.95 -12.17 -1.18
CA GLY A 70 29.98 -12.79 -0.34
C GLY A 70 30.93 -11.82 0.39
N SER A 71 30.70 -10.51 0.30
CA SER A 71 31.57 -9.49 0.91
C SER A 71 31.15 -9.07 2.32
N GLU A 72 29.86 -9.18 2.64
CA GLU A 72 29.32 -8.77 3.94
C GLU A 72 29.49 -9.86 5.01
N HIS A 73 29.92 -9.46 6.21
CA HIS A 73 29.90 -10.32 7.38
C HIS A 73 28.46 -10.51 7.87
N ILE A 74 28.01 -11.76 7.96
CA ILE A 74 26.64 -12.13 8.32
C ILE A 74 26.65 -12.97 9.60
N ASP A 75 25.88 -12.52 10.59
CA ASP A 75 25.62 -13.27 11.81
C ASP A 75 24.43 -14.21 11.56
N LEU A 76 24.69 -15.52 11.50
CA LEU A 76 23.65 -16.51 11.27
C LEU A 76 22.70 -16.57 12.47
N PRO A 77 21.37 -16.42 12.28
CA PRO A 77 20.41 -16.55 13.37
C PRO A 77 20.30 -18.01 13.82
N SER A 78 19.79 -18.24 15.03
CA SER A 78 19.44 -19.58 15.48
C SER A 78 18.37 -20.20 14.58
N PRO A 79 18.46 -21.50 14.22
CA PRO A 79 17.46 -22.16 13.40
C PRO A 79 16.09 -22.11 14.08
N ALA A 80 15.03 -21.99 13.28
CA ALA A 80 13.66 -21.96 13.79
C ALA A 80 13.22 -23.33 14.32
N ILE A 81 13.70 -24.41 13.71
CA ILE A 81 13.46 -25.79 14.14
C ILE A 81 14.82 -26.40 14.49
N LEU A 82 14.97 -26.87 15.73
CA LEU A 82 16.21 -27.50 16.22
C LEU A 82 16.19 -29.02 16.11
N LYS A 83 15.02 -29.64 16.34
CA LYS A 83 14.78 -31.07 16.24
C LYS A 83 13.48 -31.29 15.46
N PRO A 84 13.39 -32.28 14.55
CA PRO A 84 14.36 -33.35 14.28
C PRO A 84 15.59 -32.93 13.46
N ILE A 85 15.45 -31.91 12.61
CA ILE A 85 16.52 -31.36 11.76
C ILE A 85 16.60 -29.85 11.92
N GLU A 86 17.81 -29.30 11.79
CA GLU A 86 18.05 -27.86 11.86
C GLU A 86 17.54 -27.17 10.58
N LEU A 87 16.45 -26.41 10.71
CA LEU A 87 15.85 -25.68 9.59
C LEU A 87 15.67 -24.20 9.91
N TRP A 88 15.98 -23.38 8.92
CA TRP A 88 15.70 -21.95 8.90
C TRP A 88 14.48 -21.67 8.05
N ILE A 89 13.66 -20.72 8.49
CA ILE A 89 12.49 -20.27 7.72
C ILE A 89 12.87 -19.12 6.80
N GLY A 90 12.20 -18.98 5.67
CA GLY A 90 12.47 -17.86 4.76
C GLY A 90 12.17 -16.47 5.33
N LYS A 91 11.37 -16.37 6.40
CA LYS A 91 11.21 -15.11 7.15
C LYS A 91 12.50 -14.68 7.87
N GLN A 92 13.29 -15.62 8.40
CA GLN A 92 14.59 -15.32 9.02
C GLN A 92 15.59 -14.79 8.00
N LEU A 93 15.50 -15.26 6.75
CA LEU A 93 16.32 -14.73 5.65
C LEU A 93 16.05 -13.24 5.43
N PHE A 94 14.79 -12.80 5.53
CA PHE A 94 14.43 -11.38 5.48
C PHE A 94 14.90 -10.59 6.71
N SER A 95 14.94 -11.20 7.89
CA SER A 95 15.53 -10.56 9.08
C SER A 95 17.02 -10.25 8.86
N VAL A 96 17.77 -11.21 8.31
CA VAL A 96 19.18 -11.03 7.93
C VAL A 96 19.33 -9.98 6.83
N LEU A 97 18.41 -9.97 5.87
CA LEU A 97 18.37 -8.96 4.81
C LEU A 97 18.18 -7.55 5.35
N VAL A 98 17.41 -7.34 6.42
CA VAL A 98 17.30 -6.01 7.03
C VAL A 98 18.54 -5.72 7.86
N ARG A 99 18.94 -6.66 8.72
CA ARG A 99 20.06 -6.54 9.66
C ARG A 99 21.00 -7.75 9.54
N PRO A 100 22.12 -7.64 8.81
CA PRO A 100 23.00 -8.77 8.53
C PRO A 100 23.94 -9.08 9.68
N ASN A 101 24.30 -8.07 10.48
CA ASN A 101 25.21 -8.23 11.63
C ASN A 101 24.70 -7.46 12.86
N ALA A 102 25.19 -7.88 14.03
CA ALA A 102 24.86 -7.28 15.31
C ALA A 102 25.35 -5.84 15.43
N LYS A 103 26.44 -5.50 14.74
CA LYS A 103 27.04 -4.15 14.69
C LYS A 103 26.11 -3.12 14.04
N MET A 104 25.31 -3.54 13.05
CA MET A 104 24.35 -2.68 12.39
C MET A 104 23.18 -2.37 13.33
N ARG A 105 23.02 -1.09 13.65
CA ARG A 105 21.99 -0.56 14.57
C ARG A 105 20.69 -0.18 13.85
N VAL A 106 20.20 -1.07 12.99
CA VAL A 106 18.92 -0.90 12.30
C VAL A 106 17.89 -1.78 13.01
N PHE A 107 16.92 -1.16 13.69
CA PHE A 107 15.87 -1.81 14.48
C PHE A 107 14.49 -1.36 14.00
N VAL A 108 14.03 -1.98 12.93
CA VAL A 108 12.78 -1.65 12.27
C VAL A 108 11.61 -2.29 13.02
N ASN A 109 10.56 -1.49 13.23
CA ASN A 109 9.34 -1.91 13.91
C ASN A 109 8.11 -1.34 13.18
N PHE A 110 7.23 -2.20 12.67
CA PHE A 110 5.96 -1.77 12.09
C PHE A 110 4.99 -2.94 11.91
N ILE A 111 3.73 -2.58 11.70
CA ILE A 111 2.64 -3.50 11.36
C ILE A 111 2.02 -3.03 10.04
N VAL A 112 1.93 -3.91 9.06
CA VAL A 112 1.29 -3.64 7.77
C VAL A 112 0.34 -4.78 7.42
N MET A 113 -0.86 -4.41 6.98
CA MET A 113 -1.84 -5.36 6.46
C MET A 113 -1.66 -5.48 4.96
N GLU A 114 -1.37 -6.68 4.48
CA GLU A 114 -1.25 -6.98 3.06
C GLU A 114 -2.61 -7.23 2.40
N LYS A 115 -2.60 -7.27 1.07
CA LYS A 115 -3.81 -7.48 0.26
C LYS A 115 -4.55 -8.79 0.59
N ASN A 116 -3.81 -9.82 1.03
CA ASN A 116 -4.36 -11.13 1.39
C ASN A 116 -4.95 -11.20 2.81
N TYR A 117 -4.96 -10.09 3.56
CA TYR A 117 -5.44 -10.10 4.94
C TYR A 117 -6.94 -10.39 5.02
N SER A 118 -7.32 -11.43 5.79
CA SER A 118 -8.71 -11.88 5.95
C SER A 118 -9.58 -10.98 6.83
N LYS A 119 -9.09 -9.77 7.19
CA LYS A 119 -9.72 -8.79 8.09
C LYS A 119 -9.96 -9.27 9.54
N THR A 120 -9.55 -10.48 9.86
CA THR A 120 -9.74 -11.13 11.16
C THR A 120 -8.42 -11.63 11.73
N GLY A 121 -8.27 -11.51 13.05
CA GLY A 121 -7.20 -12.16 13.81
C GLY A 121 -5.82 -11.49 13.79
N GLU A 122 -5.66 -10.30 13.16
CA GLU A 122 -4.37 -9.59 13.06
C GLU A 122 -3.20 -10.53 12.72
N THR A 123 -2.29 -10.78 13.66
CA THR A 123 -1.13 -11.69 13.50
C THR A 123 -1.52 -13.16 13.32
N MET A 124 -2.69 -13.58 13.81
CA MET A 124 -3.23 -14.94 13.71
C MET A 124 -4.12 -15.15 12.47
N CYS A 125 -4.00 -14.29 11.47
CA CYS A 125 -4.70 -14.42 10.20
C CYS A 125 -4.38 -15.78 9.51
N PRO A 126 -5.41 -16.55 9.08
CA PRO A 126 -5.19 -17.84 8.39
C PRO A 126 -4.35 -17.72 7.11
N SER A 127 -4.48 -16.60 6.40
CA SER A 127 -3.79 -16.33 5.13
C SER A 127 -2.40 -15.70 5.32
N ASP A 128 -1.92 -15.55 6.57
CA ASP A 128 -0.63 -14.91 6.88
C ASP A 128 -0.47 -13.51 6.25
N GLY A 129 -1.56 -12.72 6.27
CA GLY A 129 -1.62 -11.39 5.63
C GLY A 129 -1.24 -10.21 6.53
N CYS A 130 -0.92 -10.44 7.80
CA CYS A 130 -0.48 -9.39 8.73
C CYS A 130 1.04 -9.46 8.89
N VAL A 131 1.73 -8.47 8.32
CA VAL A 131 3.18 -8.34 8.38
C VAL A 131 3.55 -7.63 9.67
N TYR A 132 4.29 -8.34 10.53
CA TYR A 132 4.74 -7.84 11.82
C TYR A 132 6.26 -7.89 11.92
N PHE A 133 6.89 -6.71 11.90
CA PHE A 133 8.33 -6.56 12.15
C PHE A 133 8.56 -6.07 13.56
N ARG A 134 9.44 -6.76 14.29
CA ARG A 134 9.90 -6.34 15.62
C ARG A 134 11.42 -6.44 15.67
N ASN A 135 12.10 -5.34 16.02
CA ASN A 135 13.57 -5.27 16.10
C ASN A 135 14.30 -5.80 14.85
N SER A 136 13.78 -5.47 13.66
CA SER A 136 14.27 -5.96 12.36
C SER A 136 14.10 -7.46 12.11
N GLU A 137 13.29 -8.15 12.93
CA GLU A 137 12.91 -9.55 12.71
C GLU A 137 11.48 -9.64 12.16
N LEU A 138 11.30 -10.44 11.10
CA LEU A 138 10.00 -10.73 10.52
C LEU A 138 9.33 -11.88 11.28
N ILE A 139 8.34 -11.56 12.11
CA ILE A 139 7.66 -12.53 12.97
C ILE A 139 6.51 -13.22 12.21
N SER A 140 5.63 -12.43 11.60
CA SER A 140 4.47 -12.93 10.85
C SER A 140 4.30 -12.19 9.53
N GLY A 141 3.57 -12.80 8.59
CA GLY A 141 3.18 -12.17 7.34
C GLY A 141 4.01 -12.60 6.12
N GLN A 142 3.36 -12.59 4.96
CA GLN A 142 4.00 -12.71 3.66
C GLN A 142 4.24 -11.32 3.08
N LEU A 143 5.44 -11.06 2.55
CA LEU A 143 5.79 -9.75 2.04
C LEU A 143 5.29 -9.58 0.60
N GLY A 144 4.40 -8.61 0.40
CA GLY A 144 3.83 -8.26 -0.90
C GLY A 144 4.03 -6.77 -1.23
N LYS A 145 3.19 -6.28 -2.15
CA LYS A 145 3.23 -4.90 -2.63
C LYS A 145 2.96 -3.88 -1.51
N ALA A 146 2.13 -4.19 -0.51
CA ALA A 146 1.85 -3.20 0.54
C ALA A 146 3.09 -2.94 1.42
N THR A 147 3.95 -3.94 1.62
CA THR A 147 5.15 -3.81 2.45
C THR A 147 6.38 -3.36 1.66
N LEU A 148 6.60 -3.93 0.46
CA LEU A 148 7.82 -3.72 -0.32
C LEU A 148 7.62 -2.89 -1.59
N GLY A 149 6.36 -2.65 -1.99
CA GLY A 149 6.02 -1.95 -3.22
C GLY A 149 5.86 -0.43 -3.05
N ASN A 150 5.46 0.20 -4.15
CA ASN A 150 5.19 1.64 -4.21
C ASN A 150 3.80 1.99 -3.67
N GLY A 151 3.65 3.24 -3.22
CA GLY A 151 2.34 3.81 -2.85
C GLY A 151 1.86 3.54 -1.43
N ASN A 152 2.73 3.05 -0.53
CA ASN A 152 2.38 2.90 0.89
C ASN A 152 3.45 3.51 1.82
N LYS A 153 3.03 4.49 2.63
CA LYS A 153 3.83 5.17 3.66
C LYS A 153 4.22 4.28 4.85
N SER A 154 3.54 3.15 5.02
CA SER A 154 3.79 2.21 6.13
C SER A 154 4.72 1.05 5.76
N GLY A 155 5.14 0.93 4.50
CA GLY A 155 6.01 -0.14 4.03
C GLY A 155 7.44 -0.11 4.60
N LEU A 156 8.16 -1.22 4.44
CA LEU A 156 9.51 -1.45 4.98
C LEU A 156 10.49 -0.35 4.58
N PHE A 157 10.53 -0.01 3.29
CA PHE A 157 11.46 1.01 2.78
C PHE A 157 11.13 2.41 3.30
N SER A 158 9.86 2.71 3.56
CA SER A 158 9.44 4.01 4.10
C SER A 158 9.84 4.15 5.55
N VAL A 159 9.69 3.07 6.32
CA VAL A 159 10.16 3.03 7.71
C VAL A 159 11.68 3.15 7.76
N LEU A 160 12.42 2.42 6.93
CA LEU A 160 13.89 2.51 6.86
C LEU A 160 14.37 3.92 6.50
N LEU A 161 13.77 4.53 5.47
CA LEU A 161 14.11 5.88 5.02
C LEU A 161 13.94 6.91 6.14
N ARG A 162 12.81 6.85 6.84
CA ARG A 162 12.45 7.87 7.84
C ARG A 162 13.12 7.65 9.20
N ASP A 163 13.49 6.41 9.53
CA ASP A 163 14.11 6.09 10.83
C ASP A 163 15.63 6.02 10.78
N TYR A 164 16.22 5.63 9.63
CA TYR A 164 17.65 5.29 9.49
C TYR A 164 18.31 5.90 8.24
N ASN A 165 17.67 6.88 7.61
CA ASN A 165 18.11 7.62 6.42
C ASN A 165 18.04 6.83 5.10
N ALA A 166 18.23 7.57 4.01
CA ALA A 166 18.21 7.07 2.64
C ALA A 166 19.22 5.96 2.37
N TYR A 167 20.42 6.04 2.95
CA TYR A 167 21.48 5.05 2.73
C TYR A 167 21.08 3.66 3.22
N ALA A 168 20.45 3.56 4.40
CA ALA A 168 19.99 2.29 4.95
C ALA A 168 18.88 1.67 4.08
N ALA A 169 17.95 2.49 3.59
CA ALA A 169 16.91 2.05 2.67
C ALA A 169 17.50 1.56 1.34
N ALA A 170 18.41 2.31 0.72
CA ALA A 170 19.05 1.95 -0.55
C ALA A 170 19.89 0.67 -0.43
N SER A 171 20.65 0.51 0.67
CA SER A 171 21.40 -0.72 0.94
C SER A 171 20.48 -1.94 1.06
N CYS A 172 19.36 -1.80 1.79
CA CYS A 172 18.35 -2.86 1.90
C CYS A 172 17.73 -3.22 0.54
N MET A 173 17.36 -2.23 -0.28
CA MET A 173 16.85 -2.43 -1.63
C MET A 173 17.83 -3.19 -2.53
N ASN A 174 19.12 -2.83 -2.49
CA ASN A 174 20.16 -3.50 -3.27
C ASN A 174 20.34 -4.97 -2.85
N ARG A 175 20.35 -5.25 -1.55
CA ARG A 175 20.42 -6.62 -1.03
C ARG A 175 19.22 -7.46 -1.45
N LEU A 176 18.03 -6.87 -1.43
CA LEU A 176 16.81 -7.53 -1.92
C LEU A 176 16.87 -7.81 -3.42
N ALA A 177 17.25 -6.84 -4.24
CA ALA A 177 17.34 -7.02 -5.69
C ALA A 177 18.29 -8.17 -6.04
N LYS A 178 19.46 -8.22 -5.40
CA LYS A 178 20.48 -9.27 -5.59
C LYS A 178 20.02 -10.65 -5.13
N LEU A 179 19.35 -10.73 -3.97
CA LEU A 179 18.78 -11.97 -3.47
C LEU A 179 17.69 -12.50 -4.40
N SER A 180 16.70 -11.66 -4.69
CA SER A 180 15.51 -12.06 -5.46
C SER A 180 15.86 -12.52 -6.86
N ALA A 181 16.77 -11.82 -7.56
CA ALA A 181 17.18 -12.18 -8.91
C ALA A 181 17.80 -13.59 -8.99
N ARG A 182 18.65 -13.95 -8.01
CA ARG A 182 19.30 -15.27 -7.98
C ARG A 182 18.38 -16.36 -7.42
N TRP A 183 17.59 -16.02 -6.41
CA TRP A 183 16.68 -16.98 -5.78
C TRP A 183 15.60 -17.45 -6.76
N ILE A 184 14.94 -16.52 -7.47
CA ILE A 184 13.84 -16.88 -8.37
C ILE A 184 14.33 -17.71 -9.57
N GLY A 185 15.55 -17.44 -10.06
CA GLY A 185 16.17 -18.21 -11.13
C GLY A 185 16.44 -19.67 -10.76
N ASN A 186 16.81 -19.93 -9.50
CA ASN A 186 17.04 -21.29 -8.99
C ASN A 186 15.75 -21.99 -8.55
N HIS A 187 14.80 -21.26 -7.97
CA HIS A 187 13.53 -21.82 -7.53
C HIS A 187 12.66 -22.25 -8.72
N GLY A 188 12.70 -21.50 -9.81
CA GLY A 188 11.81 -21.67 -10.95
C GLY A 188 10.41 -21.14 -10.65
N PHE A 189 9.93 -20.24 -11.50
CA PHE A 189 8.56 -19.74 -11.48
C PHE A 189 8.09 -19.61 -12.92
N SER A 190 7.03 -20.33 -13.28
CA SER A 190 6.54 -20.42 -14.65
C SER A 190 5.02 -20.36 -14.67
N ILE A 191 4.48 -19.91 -15.79
CA ILE A 191 3.05 -19.89 -16.08
C ILE A 191 2.78 -20.82 -17.27
N GLY A 192 1.84 -21.75 -17.09
CA GLY A 192 1.43 -22.70 -18.12
C GLY A 192 0.03 -22.42 -18.67
N ILE A 193 -0.38 -23.21 -19.66
CA ILE A 193 -1.77 -23.21 -20.13
C ILE A 193 -2.71 -23.84 -19.08
N ASP A 194 -2.21 -24.78 -18.28
CA ASP A 194 -2.95 -25.46 -17.21
C ASP A 194 -3.38 -24.50 -16.09
N ASP A 195 -2.60 -23.44 -15.86
CA ASP A 195 -2.87 -22.40 -14.85
C ASP A 195 -4.12 -21.55 -15.18
N VAL A 196 -4.49 -21.50 -16.47
CA VAL A 196 -5.62 -20.74 -17.00
C VAL A 196 -6.75 -21.63 -17.52
N GLN A 197 -6.60 -22.96 -17.44
CA GLN A 197 -7.62 -23.90 -17.87
C GLN A 197 -8.78 -23.92 -16.84
N PRO A 198 -10.03 -23.68 -17.26
CA PRO A 198 -11.17 -23.74 -16.37
C PRO A 198 -11.48 -25.19 -15.97
N GLY A 199 -11.71 -25.43 -14.68
CA GLY A 199 -12.20 -26.72 -14.19
C GLY A 199 -13.62 -27.03 -14.69
N ALA A 200 -13.99 -28.31 -14.70
CA ALA A 200 -15.33 -28.73 -15.12
C ALA A 200 -16.44 -28.13 -14.24
N ARG A 201 -16.18 -28.00 -12.93
CA ARG A 201 -17.11 -27.39 -11.98
C ARG A 201 -17.30 -25.89 -12.23
N LEU A 202 -16.21 -25.17 -12.52
CA LEU A 202 -16.28 -23.76 -12.93
C LEU A 202 -17.08 -23.59 -14.22
N THR A 203 -16.86 -24.45 -15.21
CA THR A 203 -17.55 -24.39 -16.51
C THR A 203 -19.06 -24.58 -16.36
N ALA A 204 -19.49 -25.62 -15.63
CA ALA A 204 -20.90 -25.86 -15.37
C ALA A 204 -21.57 -24.70 -14.60
N LYS A 205 -20.92 -24.19 -13.54
CA LYS A 205 -21.42 -23.04 -12.78
C LYS A 205 -21.46 -21.77 -13.60
N LYS A 206 -20.50 -21.56 -14.49
CA LYS A 206 -20.47 -20.42 -15.40
C LYS A 206 -21.69 -20.44 -16.32
N GLU A 207 -21.97 -21.57 -16.98
CA GLU A 207 -23.10 -21.70 -17.89
C GLU A 207 -24.45 -21.50 -17.17
N GLU A 208 -24.61 -22.08 -15.99
CA GLU A 208 -25.78 -21.87 -15.13
C GLU A 208 -26.00 -20.38 -14.82
N ARG A 209 -24.94 -19.66 -14.43
CA ARG A 209 -25.06 -18.24 -14.06
C ARG A 209 -25.26 -17.32 -15.26
N VAL A 210 -24.62 -17.61 -16.38
CA VAL A 210 -24.81 -16.83 -17.62
C VAL A 210 -26.25 -16.99 -18.12
N THR A 211 -26.78 -18.21 -18.11
CA THR A 211 -28.18 -18.46 -18.51
C THR A 211 -29.19 -17.82 -17.56
N GLU A 212 -28.99 -17.91 -16.23
CA GLU A 212 -29.79 -17.16 -15.25
C GLU A 212 -29.77 -15.66 -15.50
N GLY A 213 -28.58 -15.09 -15.73
CA GLY A 213 -28.40 -13.68 -16.00
C GLY A 213 -29.08 -13.23 -17.29
N TYR A 214 -28.96 -14.00 -18.37
CA TYR A 214 -29.65 -13.74 -19.64
C TYR A 214 -31.17 -13.79 -19.48
N ASN A 215 -31.69 -14.79 -18.76
CA ASN A 215 -33.13 -14.89 -18.49
C ASN A 215 -33.67 -13.69 -17.70
N LYS A 216 -32.88 -13.11 -16.80
CA LYS A 216 -33.27 -11.86 -16.11
C LYS A 216 -33.24 -10.68 -17.08
N CYS A 217 -32.18 -10.52 -17.87
CA CYS A 217 -32.11 -9.46 -18.88
C CYS A 217 -33.29 -9.52 -19.85
N ASP A 218 -33.67 -10.72 -20.32
CA ASP A 218 -34.82 -10.92 -21.19
C ASP A 218 -36.13 -10.51 -20.52
N LYS A 219 -36.33 -10.82 -19.23
CA LYS A 219 -37.49 -10.33 -18.45
C LYS A 219 -37.54 -8.79 -18.38
N HIS A 220 -36.41 -8.12 -18.16
CA HIS A 220 -36.35 -6.66 -18.15
C HIS A 220 -36.67 -6.07 -19.53
N ILE A 221 -36.17 -6.70 -20.61
CA ILE A 221 -36.47 -6.31 -22.00
C ILE A 221 -37.97 -6.49 -22.30
N ASP A 222 -38.59 -7.58 -21.84
CA ASP A 222 -40.02 -7.83 -22.02
C ASP A 222 -40.88 -6.81 -21.28
N LEU A 223 -40.51 -6.44 -20.04
CA LEU A 223 -41.20 -5.39 -19.28
C LEU A 223 -41.08 -4.03 -19.95
N TYR A 224 -39.91 -3.73 -20.51
CA TYR A 224 -39.68 -2.52 -21.29
C TYR A 224 -40.55 -2.49 -22.56
N ASN A 225 -40.60 -3.59 -23.32
CA ASN A 225 -41.43 -3.70 -24.53
C ASN A 225 -42.93 -3.57 -24.22
N LYS A 226 -43.36 -4.01 -23.03
CA LYS A 226 -44.73 -3.86 -22.50
C LYS A 226 -44.99 -2.48 -21.89
N GLY A 227 -44.00 -1.61 -21.77
CA GLY A 227 -44.11 -0.29 -21.14
C GLY A 227 -44.34 -0.31 -19.63
N LYS A 228 -44.10 -1.44 -18.95
CA LYS A 228 -44.35 -1.64 -17.51
C LYS A 228 -43.06 -1.59 -16.67
N LEU A 229 -41.98 -1.03 -17.20
CA LEU A 229 -40.71 -0.92 -16.48
C LEU A 229 -40.78 0.19 -15.44
N ASN A 230 -40.42 -0.12 -14.19
CA ASN A 230 -40.33 0.88 -13.13
C ASN A 230 -39.15 1.81 -13.38
N LEU A 231 -39.41 3.10 -13.51
CA LEU A 231 -38.38 4.10 -13.82
C LEU A 231 -37.54 4.42 -12.59
N GLN A 232 -36.22 4.48 -12.78
CA GLN A 232 -35.33 5.02 -11.75
C GLN A 232 -35.41 6.56 -11.73
N PRO A 233 -35.28 7.20 -10.54
CA PRO A 233 -35.30 8.65 -10.44
C PRO A 233 -34.26 9.32 -11.36
N GLY A 234 -34.68 10.30 -12.14
CA GLY A 234 -33.80 11.04 -13.06
C GLY A 234 -33.41 10.33 -14.35
N CYS A 235 -33.91 9.10 -14.60
CA CYS A 235 -33.64 8.34 -15.81
C CYS A 235 -34.90 8.18 -16.67
N ASN A 236 -34.72 8.17 -17.99
CA ASN A 236 -35.79 7.74 -18.90
C ASN A 236 -35.92 6.20 -18.93
N ALA A 237 -36.97 5.67 -19.57
CA ALA A 237 -37.22 4.22 -19.63
C ALA A 237 -36.05 3.43 -20.26
N ALA A 238 -35.42 3.97 -21.30
CA ALA A 238 -34.31 3.32 -21.98
C ALA A 238 -33.02 3.32 -21.14
N GLN A 239 -32.72 4.45 -20.48
CA GLN A 239 -31.58 4.58 -19.56
C GLN A 239 -31.75 3.69 -18.34
N THR A 240 -32.97 3.59 -17.81
CA THR A 240 -33.28 2.67 -16.71
C THR A 240 -33.01 1.22 -17.12
N LEU A 241 -33.47 0.81 -18.31
CA LEU A 241 -33.19 -0.53 -18.84
C LEU A 241 -31.69 -0.78 -19.00
N GLU A 242 -30.93 0.18 -19.55
CA GLU A 242 -29.49 0.04 -19.71
C GLU A 242 -28.76 -0.06 -18.36
N ALA A 243 -29.18 0.71 -17.35
CA ALA A 243 -28.62 0.65 -16.01
C ALA A 243 -28.88 -0.71 -15.34
N GLU A 244 -30.12 -1.23 -15.41
CA GLU A 244 -30.49 -2.53 -14.86
C GLU A 244 -29.74 -3.68 -15.54
N ILE A 245 -29.70 -3.69 -16.89
CA ILE A 245 -28.96 -4.72 -17.64
C ILE A 245 -27.47 -4.66 -17.31
N THR A 246 -26.86 -3.47 -17.34
CA THR A 246 -25.42 -3.32 -17.05
C THR A 246 -25.10 -3.76 -15.62
N GLY A 247 -25.97 -3.44 -14.66
CA GLY A 247 -25.87 -3.91 -13.28
C GLY A 247 -25.89 -5.43 -13.17
N GLU A 248 -26.81 -6.11 -13.86
CA GLU A 248 -26.89 -7.58 -13.81
C GLU A 248 -25.68 -8.24 -14.50
N LEU A 249 -25.24 -7.73 -15.64
CA LEU A 249 -24.07 -8.25 -16.35
C LEU A 249 -22.77 -8.09 -15.55
N ASN A 250 -22.63 -6.99 -14.80
CA ASN A 250 -21.50 -6.80 -13.90
C ASN A 250 -21.50 -7.81 -12.74
N LYS A 251 -22.67 -8.11 -12.17
CA LYS A 251 -22.80 -9.16 -11.12
C LYS A 251 -22.39 -10.54 -11.64
N ILE A 252 -22.76 -10.90 -12.88
CA ILE A 252 -22.37 -12.18 -13.49
C ILE A 252 -20.84 -12.31 -13.48
N ARG A 253 -20.12 -11.26 -13.90
CA ARG A 253 -18.66 -11.24 -13.92
C ARG A 253 -18.07 -11.38 -12.53
N GLU A 254 -18.55 -10.62 -11.54
CA GLU A 254 -18.05 -10.68 -10.16
C GLU A 254 -18.27 -12.06 -9.53
N LEU A 255 -19.45 -12.65 -9.72
CA LEU A 255 -19.77 -13.98 -9.21
C LEU A 255 -18.89 -15.05 -9.89
N ALA A 256 -18.80 -15.03 -11.22
CA ALA A 256 -17.95 -15.96 -11.97
C ALA A 256 -16.47 -15.84 -11.55
N GLY A 257 -15.97 -14.62 -11.34
CA GLY A 257 -14.63 -14.37 -10.83
C GLY A 257 -14.42 -14.92 -9.42
N SER A 258 -15.39 -14.73 -8.51
CA SER A 258 -15.30 -15.26 -7.14
C SER A 258 -15.31 -16.79 -7.08
N VAL A 259 -16.03 -17.46 -8.00
CA VAL A 259 -16.04 -18.92 -8.10
C VAL A 259 -14.71 -19.40 -8.67
N CYS A 260 -14.19 -18.72 -9.70
CA CYS A 260 -12.89 -19.01 -10.29
C CYS A 260 -11.77 -18.96 -9.24
N LEU A 261 -11.65 -17.87 -8.48
CA LEU A 261 -10.58 -17.70 -7.49
C LEU A 261 -10.61 -18.72 -6.35
N ARG A 262 -11.79 -19.23 -6.00
CA ARG A 262 -11.94 -20.28 -4.98
C ARG A 262 -11.61 -21.68 -5.50
N GLU A 263 -11.67 -21.89 -6.81
CA GLU A 263 -11.38 -23.18 -7.43
C GLU A 263 -9.90 -23.34 -7.77
N LEU A 264 -9.21 -22.23 -8.06
CA LEU A 264 -7.79 -22.24 -8.37
C LEU A 264 -6.96 -22.77 -7.20
N HIS A 265 -6.00 -23.63 -7.52
CA HIS A 265 -5.04 -24.13 -6.54
C HIS A 265 -4.15 -22.98 -6.02
N TRP A 266 -3.75 -23.03 -4.76
CA TRP A 266 -2.95 -21.99 -4.11
C TRP A 266 -1.54 -21.83 -4.71
N ARG A 267 -1.03 -22.85 -5.42
CA ARG A 267 0.25 -22.78 -6.17
C ARG A 267 0.11 -22.16 -7.56
N ASN A 268 -1.09 -21.81 -8.01
CA ASN A 268 -1.30 -21.28 -9.34
C ASN A 268 -0.55 -19.95 -9.53
N SER A 269 0.25 -19.83 -10.58
CA SER A 269 1.17 -18.71 -10.79
C SER A 269 0.46 -17.34 -10.94
N PRO A 270 -0.58 -17.18 -11.77
CA PRO A 270 -1.36 -15.94 -11.84
C PRO A 270 -1.99 -15.55 -10.51
N LEU A 271 -2.44 -16.53 -9.73
CA LEU A 271 -3.04 -16.28 -8.41
C LEU A 271 -1.99 -15.69 -7.45
N ILE A 272 -0.79 -16.29 -7.41
CA ILE A 272 0.33 -15.79 -6.61
C ILE A 272 0.71 -14.36 -7.02
N MET A 273 0.80 -14.08 -8.33
CA MET A 273 1.14 -12.73 -8.83
C MET A 273 0.09 -11.68 -8.46
N SER A 274 -1.20 -12.02 -8.53
CA SER A 274 -2.30 -11.14 -8.11
C SER A 274 -2.34 -10.92 -6.59
N GLN A 275 -2.01 -11.94 -5.82
CA GLN A 275 -1.97 -11.91 -4.35
C GLN A 275 -0.80 -11.06 -3.83
N CYS A 276 0.42 -11.29 -4.34
CA CYS A 276 1.59 -10.47 -3.97
C CYS A 276 1.51 -9.05 -4.55
N GLY A 277 0.70 -8.84 -5.59
CA GLY A 277 0.53 -7.55 -6.24
C GLY A 277 1.66 -7.20 -7.20
N SER A 278 2.43 -8.18 -7.69
CA SER A 278 3.49 -7.95 -8.67
C SER A 278 2.92 -7.52 -10.01
N LYS A 279 2.01 -8.33 -10.58
CA LYS A 279 1.32 -8.03 -11.83
C LYS A 279 0.00 -8.80 -11.92
N GLY A 280 -0.98 -8.17 -12.55
CA GLY A 280 -2.31 -8.73 -12.71
C GLY A 280 -3.21 -8.45 -11.52
N SER A 281 -4.51 -8.58 -11.77
CA SER A 281 -5.56 -8.40 -10.78
C SER A 281 -6.47 -9.64 -10.77
N PRO A 282 -7.31 -9.81 -9.75
CA PRO A 282 -8.33 -10.86 -9.74
C PRO A 282 -9.26 -10.79 -10.97
N ILE A 283 -9.47 -9.58 -11.52
CA ILE A 283 -10.26 -9.36 -12.73
C ILE A 283 -9.55 -9.96 -13.94
N ASN A 284 -8.24 -9.74 -14.10
CA ASN A 284 -7.48 -10.28 -15.22
C ASN A 284 -7.52 -11.82 -15.23
N ILE A 285 -7.39 -12.46 -14.07
CA ILE A 285 -7.53 -13.92 -13.93
C ILE A 285 -8.93 -14.37 -14.33
N SER A 286 -9.96 -13.68 -13.83
CA SER A 286 -11.36 -13.98 -14.18
C SER A 286 -11.61 -13.84 -15.69
N GLN A 287 -11.01 -12.87 -16.37
CA GLN A 287 -11.17 -12.66 -17.81
C GLN A 287 -10.50 -13.76 -18.65
N MET A 288 -9.33 -14.24 -18.20
CA MET A 288 -8.62 -15.33 -18.88
C MET A 288 -9.34 -16.67 -18.73
N ILE A 289 -9.89 -16.95 -17.54
CA ILE A 289 -10.42 -18.28 -17.20
C ILE A 289 -11.95 -18.34 -17.31
N ALA A 290 -12.67 -17.41 -16.68
CA ALA A 290 -14.12 -17.49 -16.51
C ALA A 290 -14.89 -16.78 -17.64
N CYS A 291 -14.90 -15.45 -17.68
CA CYS A 291 -15.55 -14.65 -18.72
C CYS A 291 -14.95 -13.25 -18.81
N VAL A 292 -14.88 -12.70 -20.02
CA VAL A 292 -14.34 -11.34 -20.24
C VAL A 292 -15.32 -10.28 -19.70
N GLY A 293 -16.62 -10.47 -19.90
CA GLY A 293 -17.69 -9.59 -19.43
C GLY A 293 -18.10 -8.50 -20.43
N GLN A 294 -18.87 -7.52 -19.95
CA GLN A 294 -19.41 -6.44 -20.78
C GLN A 294 -18.31 -5.51 -21.30
N GLN A 295 -18.27 -5.29 -22.62
CA GLN A 295 -17.43 -4.27 -23.25
C GLN A 295 -18.20 -2.96 -23.32
N SER A 296 -17.72 -1.95 -22.62
CA SER A 296 -18.29 -0.60 -22.65
C SER A 296 -17.53 0.27 -23.65
N VAL A 297 -18.26 1.08 -24.42
CA VAL A 297 -17.70 2.11 -25.30
C VAL A 297 -18.27 3.47 -24.90
N GLY A 298 -17.43 4.44 -24.53
CA GLY A 298 -17.87 5.77 -24.09
C GLY A 298 -18.77 5.73 -22.85
N GLY A 299 -18.49 4.81 -21.91
CA GLY A 299 -19.28 4.62 -20.69
C GLY A 299 -20.66 3.99 -20.89
N ARG A 300 -20.98 3.50 -22.09
CA ARG A 300 -22.25 2.83 -22.42
C ARG A 300 -22.02 1.47 -23.06
N ARG A 301 -23.07 0.65 -23.17
CA ARG A 301 -23.04 -0.58 -24.01
C ARG A 301 -22.84 -0.23 -25.48
N ALA A 302 -22.43 -1.20 -26.29
CA ALA A 302 -22.06 -0.96 -27.68
C ALA A 302 -23.16 -0.17 -28.44
N PRO A 303 -22.83 0.99 -29.03
CA PRO A 303 -23.80 1.81 -29.75
C PRO A 303 -24.25 1.11 -31.03
N ASN A 304 -25.37 1.57 -31.58
CA ASN A 304 -25.84 1.10 -32.89
C ASN A 304 -24.98 1.72 -33.99
N GLY A 305 -24.14 0.92 -34.64
CA GLY A 305 -23.37 1.33 -35.82
C GLY A 305 -24.15 1.24 -37.13
N PHE A 306 -25.27 0.52 -37.13
CA PHE A 306 -26.20 0.37 -38.25
C PHE A 306 -27.61 0.84 -37.84
N ILE A 307 -28.52 0.90 -38.81
CA ILE A 307 -29.92 1.25 -38.59
C ILE A 307 -30.54 0.32 -37.53
N ASP A 308 -30.83 0.87 -36.36
CA ASP A 308 -31.44 0.21 -35.19
C ASP A 308 -30.74 -1.06 -34.68
N ARG A 309 -29.46 -1.26 -35.01
CA ARG A 309 -28.68 -2.43 -34.54
C ARG A 309 -27.18 -2.15 -34.47
N SER A 310 -26.49 -2.96 -33.68
CA SER A 310 -25.02 -2.90 -33.52
C SER A 310 -24.30 -3.50 -34.73
N LEU A 311 -24.66 -4.72 -35.13
CA LEU A 311 -24.07 -5.46 -36.24
C LEU A 311 -25.16 -6.10 -37.12
N PRO A 312 -24.90 -6.36 -38.42
CA PRO A 312 -25.86 -6.99 -39.32
C PRO A 312 -26.28 -8.41 -38.93
N HIS A 313 -25.46 -9.09 -38.13
CA HIS A 313 -25.73 -10.44 -37.61
C HIS A 313 -26.86 -10.50 -36.58
N PHE A 314 -27.23 -9.36 -35.99
CA PHE A 314 -28.31 -9.27 -35.01
C PHE A 314 -29.59 -8.68 -35.64
N PRO A 315 -30.78 -9.08 -35.15
CA PRO A 315 -32.04 -8.46 -35.52
C PRO A 315 -32.08 -6.96 -35.22
N ARG A 316 -32.98 -6.24 -35.89
CA ARG A 316 -33.23 -4.82 -35.61
C ARG A 316 -33.87 -4.67 -34.23
N ASN A 317 -33.52 -3.61 -33.51
CA ASN A 317 -33.95 -3.31 -32.15
C ASN A 317 -33.60 -4.39 -31.11
N ASP A 318 -32.63 -5.25 -31.40
CA ASP A 318 -32.18 -6.24 -30.42
C ASP A 318 -31.36 -5.59 -29.29
N LYS A 319 -31.85 -5.74 -28.06
CA LYS A 319 -31.26 -5.19 -26.83
C LYS A 319 -30.59 -6.26 -25.97
N LYS A 320 -30.56 -7.51 -26.44
CA LYS A 320 -29.96 -8.64 -25.71
C LYS A 320 -28.49 -8.39 -25.37
N PRO A 321 -27.95 -9.01 -24.30
CA PRO A 321 -26.56 -8.84 -23.89
C PRO A 321 -25.55 -9.09 -25.03
N ALA A 322 -25.68 -10.21 -25.75
CA ALA A 322 -24.77 -10.58 -26.84
C ALA A 322 -24.77 -9.58 -28.01
N ALA A 323 -25.94 -9.04 -28.37
CA ALA A 323 -26.09 -8.05 -29.43
C ALA A 323 -25.43 -6.71 -29.08
N LYS A 324 -25.10 -6.47 -27.81
CA LYS A 324 -24.62 -5.17 -27.31
C LYS A 324 -23.27 -5.28 -26.60
N GLY A 325 -22.47 -6.28 -26.96
CA GLY A 325 -21.07 -6.38 -26.53
C GLY A 325 -20.82 -7.08 -25.19
N PHE A 326 -21.76 -7.90 -24.71
CA PHE A 326 -21.43 -8.83 -23.63
C PHE A 326 -20.66 -10.03 -24.17
N VAL A 327 -19.47 -10.28 -23.62
CA VAL A 327 -18.60 -11.38 -24.00
C VAL A 327 -18.66 -12.46 -22.92
N ALA A 328 -19.35 -13.55 -23.22
CA ALA A 328 -19.55 -14.67 -22.29
C ALA A 328 -18.34 -15.61 -22.27
N ASN A 329 -17.61 -15.68 -23.39
CA ASN A 329 -16.38 -16.45 -23.49
C ASN A 329 -15.23 -15.84 -22.70
N SER A 330 -14.26 -16.68 -22.33
CA SER A 330 -12.98 -16.26 -21.76
C SER A 330 -11.91 -16.26 -22.84
N PHE A 331 -10.73 -15.69 -22.55
CA PHE A 331 -9.61 -15.76 -23.49
C PHE A 331 -9.12 -17.20 -23.70
N TYR A 332 -9.27 -18.08 -22.70
CA TYR A 332 -8.97 -19.51 -22.84
C TYR A 332 -9.92 -20.21 -23.82
N THR A 333 -11.24 -19.99 -23.69
CA THR A 333 -12.22 -20.65 -24.58
C THR A 333 -12.16 -20.11 -26.01
N GLY A 334 -11.66 -18.88 -26.19
CA GLY A 334 -11.65 -18.18 -27.46
C GLY A 334 -12.93 -17.38 -27.69
N LEU A 335 -12.79 -16.22 -28.35
CA LEU A 335 -13.89 -15.31 -28.64
C LEU A 335 -14.57 -15.66 -29.96
N THR A 336 -15.89 -15.57 -30.01
CA THR A 336 -16.62 -15.62 -31.28
C THR A 336 -16.36 -14.36 -32.12
N ALA A 337 -16.63 -14.40 -33.43
CA ALA A 337 -16.37 -13.28 -34.33
C ALA A 337 -17.06 -11.97 -33.88
N THR A 338 -18.31 -12.03 -33.42
CA THR A 338 -19.05 -10.87 -32.92
C THR A 338 -18.49 -10.36 -31.60
N GLU A 339 -18.13 -11.26 -30.68
CA GLU A 339 -17.50 -10.88 -29.40
C GLU A 339 -16.13 -10.24 -29.61
N PHE A 340 -15.31 -10.80 -30.50
CA PHE A 340 -14.00 -10.26 -30.85
C PHE A 340 -14.09 -8.85 -31.42
N PHE A 341 -15.09 -8.58 -32.27
CA PHE A 341 -15.33 -7.25 -32.80
C PHE A 341 -15.66 -6.25 -31.69
N PHE A 342 -16.59 -6.59 -30.79
CA PHE A 342 -16.94 -5.71 -29.66
C PHE A 342 -15.79 -5.51 -28.68
N HIS A 343 -14.99 -6.55 -28.42
CA HIS A 343 -13.79 -6.43 -27.60
C HIS A 343 -12.76 -5.48 -28.22
N THR A 344 -12.57 -5.56 -29.53
CA THR A 344 -11.67 -4.66 -30.28
C THR A 344 -12.13 -3.21 -30.21
N MET A 345 -13.45 -2.95 -30.24
CA MET A 345 -13.99 -1.59 -30.06
C MET A 345 -13.59 -1.00 -28.70
N GLY A 346 -13.80 -1.75 -27.61
CA GLY A 346 -13.41 -1.31 -26.26
C GLY A 346 -11.89 -1.15 -26.11
N GLY A 347 -11.10 -2.06 -26.70
CA GLY A 347 -9.65 -1.94 -26.70
C GLY A 347 -9.13 -0.70 -27.44
N ARG A 348 -9.73 -0.36 -28.59
CA ARG A 348 -9.33 0.80 -29.39
C ARG A 348 -9.63 2.12 -28.68
N GLU A 349 -10.73 2.22 -27.94
CA GLU A 349 -11.03 3.41 -27.14
C GLU A 349 -9.90 3.70 -26.13
N GLY A 350 -9.44 2.69 -25.38
CA GLY A 350 -8.34 2.87 -24.43
C GLY A 350 -7.02 3.27 -25.08
N LEU A 351 -6.72 2.73 -26.27
CA LEU A 351 -5.53 3.12 -27.04
C LEU A 351 -5.60 4.57 -27.52
N VAL A 352 -6.75 5.01 -28.02
CA VAL A 352 -6.97 6.39 -28.49
C VAL A 352 -6.96 7.37 -27.32
N ASP A 353 -7.59 7.00 -26.20
CA ASP A 353 -7.62 7.80 -24.96
C ASP A 353 -6.19 8.10 -24.46
N THR A 354 -5.29 7.11 -24.53
CA THR A 354 -3.88 7.31 -24.19
C THR A 354 -3.23 8.38 -25.08
N ALA A 355 -3.48 8.34 -26.39
CA ALA A 355 -2.92 9.32 -27.32
C ALA A 355 -3.45 10.73 -27.06
N VAL A 356 -4.76 10.89 -26.83
CA VAL A 356 -5.38 12.20 -26.58
C VAL A 356 -4.94 12.78 -25.25
N LYS A 357 -4.94 11.97 -24.17
CA LYS A 357 -4.57 12.43 -22.82
C LYS A 357 -3.17 12.98 -22.74
N THR A 358 -2.20 12.43 -23.48
CA THR A 358 -0.81 12.92 -23.44
C THR A 358 -0.66 14.38 -23.87
N ALA A 359 -1.43 14.82 -24.88
CA ALA A 359 -1.37 16.21 -25.35
C ALA A 359 -2.04 17.17 -24.35
N GLU A 360 -3.19 16.78 -23.80
CA GLU A 360 -3.94 17.60 -22.84
C GLU A 360 -3.21 17.74 -21.50
N THR A 361 -2.71 16.64 -20.93
CA THR A 361 -1.99 16.67 -19.65
C THR A 361 -0.67 17.42 -19.75
N GLY A 362 0.08 17.25 -20.85
CA GLY A 362 1.31 17.98 -21.10
C GLY A 362 1.09 19.50 -21.21
N TYR A 363 0.05 19.91 -21.95
CA TYR A 363 -0.29 21.33 -22.06
C TYR A 363 -0.74 21.93 -20.72
N MET A 364 -1.56 21.20 -19.96
CA MET A 364 -2.00 21.61 -18.62
C MET A 364 -0.83 21.77 -17.65
N SER A 365 0.06 20.77 -17.58
CA SER A 365 1.25 20.79 -16.73
C SER A 365 2.15 22.00 -17.06
N ARG A 366 2.38 22.28 -18.35
CA ARG A 366 3.15 23.45 -18.79
C ARG A 366 2.53 24.77 -18.34
N ARG A 367 1.20 24.91 -18.46
CA ARG A 367 0.49 26.13 -18.04
C ARG A 367 0.59 26.36 -16.52
N LEU A 368 0.45 25.29 -15.74
CA LEU A 368 0.59 25.35 -14.29
C LEU A 368 2.01 25.72 -13.88
N MET A 369 3.02 25.10 -14.50
CA MET A 369 4.42 25.41 -14.22
C MET A 369 4.73 26.88 -14.46
N LYS A 370 4.27 27.45 -15.59
CA LYS A 370 4.47 28.86 -15.90
C LYS A 370 3.74 29.83 -14.97
N ALA A 371 2.66 29.41 -14.32
CA ALA A 371 1.97 30.24 -13.35
C ALA A 371 2.61 30.20 -11.95
N LEU A 372 3.30 29.10 -11.62
CA LEU A 372 3.74 28.81 -10.26
C LEU A 372 5.28 28.75 -10.09
N GLU A 373 6.07 28.81 -11.16
CA GLU A 373 7.55 28.65 -11.09
C GLU A 373 8.23 29.68 -10.17
N ASP A 374 7.66 30.88 -10.03
CA ASP A 374 8.23 31.97 -9.22
C ASP A 374 7.95 31.85 -7.72
N LEU A 375 7.14 30.90 -7.27
CA LEU A 375 6.77 30.77 -5.86
C LEU A 375 7.78 29.94 -5.08
N SER A 376 8.37 30.56 -4.07
CA SER A 376 9.32 29.91 -3.15
C SER A 376 9.05 30.28 -1.69
N THR A 377 9.52 29.43 -0.78
CA THR A 377 9.50 29.70 0.66
C THR A 377 10.67 30.58 1.05
N HIS A 378 10.42 31.61 1.84
CA HIS A 378 11.47 32.47 2.40
C HIS A 378 11.85 32.06 3.82
N TYR A 379 12.99 32.58 4.30
CA TYR A 379 13.52 32.29 5.65
C TYR A 379 12.60 32.73 6.80
N ASP A 380 11.65 33.63 6.54
CA ASP A 380 10.62 34.05 7.49
C ASP A 380 9.40 33.11 7.51
N GLY A 381 9.40 32.03 6.72
CA GLY A 381 8.30 31.07 6.62
C GLY A 381 7.18 31.47 5.66
N THR A 382 7.27 32.65 5.03
CA THR A 382 6.27 33.12 4.06
C THR A 382 6.52 32.57 2.66
N VAL A 383 5.46 32.41 1.89
CA VAL A 383 5.53 32.07 0.45
C VAL A 383 5.33 33.34 -0.35
N ARG A 384 6.31 33.70 -1.17
CA ARG A 384 6.25 34.93 -1.98
C ARG A 384 6.51 34.63 -3.44
N SER A 385 6.02 35.54 -4.29
CA SER A 385 6.36 35.58 -5.71
C SER A 385 7.66 36.34 -5.96
N ALA A 386 8.16 36.31 -7.20
CA ALA A 386 9.33 37.08 -7.63
C ALA A 386 9.21 38.60 -7.35
N ASN A 387 7.99 39.14 -7.33
CA ASN A 387 7.72 40.55 -6.98
C ASN A 387 7.70 40.82 -5.47
N SER A 388 8.11 39.85 -4.64
CA SER A 388 8.03 39.90 -3.18
C SER A 388 6.60 40.05 -2.63
N ALA A 389 5.57 39.81 -3.45
CA ALA A 389 4.20 39.79 -2.99
C ALA A 389 3.93 38.49 -2.21
N ILE A 390 3.40 38.62 -1.01
CA ILE A 390 3.07 37.48 -0.14
C ILE A 390 1.81 36.80 -0.70
N VAL A 391 1.92 35.50 -0.97
CA VAL A 391 0.79 34.65 -1.37
C VAL A 391 0.24 33.90 -0.16
N GLN A 392 1.12 33.37 0.69
CA GLN A 392 0.76 32.72 1.95
C GLN A 392 1.69 33.21 3.07
N PHE A 393 1.12 33.50 4.24
CA PHE A 393 1.90 33.85 5.43
C PHE A 393 2.63 32.64 6.02
N LEU A 394 2.05 31.45 5.86
CA LEU A 394 2.63 30.18 6.27
C LEU A 394 2.29 29.16 5.18
N TYR A 395 3.29 28.42 4.70
CA TYR A 395 3.06 27.40 3.67
C TYR A 395 2.03 26.37 4.16
N GLY A 396 0.91 26.21 3.43
CA GLY A 396 -0.12 25.21 3.76
C GLY A 396 -0.79 25.37 5.13
N ASP A 397 -0.68 26.54 5.77
CA ASP A 397 -1.11 26.82 7.16
C ASP A 397 -0.45 25.97 8.26
N ASP A 398 0.47 25.06 7.91
CA ASP A 398 1.19 24.20 8.86
C ASP A 398 2.73 24.21 8.70
N ALA A 399 3.24 24.83 7.63
CA ALA A 399 4.65 24.87 7.22
C ALA A 399 5.31 23.49 7.06
N MET A 400 4.50 22.47 6.77
CA MET A 400 4.97 21.09 6.68
C MET A 400 5.32 20.70 5.25
N ASP A 401 6.32 19.83 5.08
CA ASP A 401 6.71 19.27 3.78
C ASP A 401 5.90 17.99 3.45
N PRO A 402 5.07 18.00 2.38
CA PRO A 402 4.32 16.82 1.92
C PRO A 402 5.17 15.56 1.74
N VAL A 403 6.45 15.69 1.35
CA VAL A 403 7.39 14.56 1.14
C VAL A 403 7.57 13.74 2.43
N HIS A 404 7.60 14.43 3.57
CA HIS A 404 7.95 13.83 4.86
C HIS A 404 6.73 13.43 5.71
N MET A 405 5.51 13.57 5.18
CA MET A 405 4.27 13.21 5.89
C MET A 405 4.11 11.70 6.08
N GLU A 406 3.82 11.26 7.31
CA GLU A 406 3.80 9.83 7.65
C GLU A 406 2.41 9.22 7.79
N GLY A 407 1.43 10.04 8.16
CA GLY A 407 0.05 9.63 8.34
C GLY A 407 -0.65 9.35 7.00
N LYS A 408 -1.73 8.57 7.08
CA LYS A 408 -2.58 8.26 5.93
C LYS A 408 -3.36 9.49 5.44
N ASP A 409 -3.75 10.36 6.37
CA ASP A 409 -4.56 11.56 6.10
C ASP A 409 -3.71 12.84 5.98
N GLY A 410 -2.43 12.68 5.63
CA GLY A 410 -1.50 13.82 5.56
C GLY A 410 -0.97 14.28 6.92
N GLU A 411 -1.24 13.53 8.00
CA GLU A 411 -0.68 13.87 9.31
C GLU A 411 0.86 13.75 9.30
N PRO A 412 1.55 14.65 10.02
CA PRO A 412 3.01 14.66 10.03
C PRO A 412 3.58 13.38 10.65
N LEU A 413 2.96 12.81 11.68
CA LEU A 413 3.52 11.70 12.45
C LEU A 413 2.52 10.54 12.57
N ASN A 414 3.02 9.31 12.48
CA ASN A 414 2.26 8.12 12.87
C ASN A 414 2.58 7.76 14.34
N LEU A 415 1.74 8.25 15.26
CA LEU A 415 1.96 8.12 16.71
C LEU A 415 1.94 6.66 17.20
N ASP A 416 1.03 5.84 16.65
CA ASP A 416 0.95 4.41 16.98
C ASP A 416 2.27 3.68 16.66
N ARG A 417 2.82 3.91 15.47
CA ARG A 417 4.09 3.28 15.06
C ARG A 417 5.26 3.79 15.89
N LEU A 418 5.30 5.09 16.16
CA LEU A 418 6.34 5.69 17.00
C LEU A 418 6.34 5.09 18.40
N LEU A 419 5.16 4.83 18.96
CA LEU A 419 5.02 4.16 20.25
C LEU A 419 5.57 2.73 20.23
N ILE A 420 5.29 1.96 19.18
CA ILE A 420 5.84 0.61 19.02
C ILE A 420 7.37 0.67 18.93
N LYS A 421 7.90 1.62 18.15
CA LYS A 421 9.34 1.84 18.00
C LYS A 421 10.01 2.18 19.34
N THR A 422 9.43 3.07 20.14
CA THR A 422 10.02 3.50 21.42
C THR A 422 10.02 2.38 22.44
N LYS A 423 8.92 1.62 22.54
CA LYS A 423 8.84 0.42 23.38
C LYS A 423 9.87 -0.64 22.97
N ALA A 424 10.10 -0.81 21.67
CA ALA A 424 11.06 -1.78 21.15
C ALA A 424 12.52 -1.35 21.35
N THR A 425 12.82 -0.06 21.19
CA THR A 425 14.18 0.51 21.32
C THR A 425 14.60 0.67 22.78
N CYS A 426 13.65 0.97 23.67
CA CYS A 426 13.86 1.10 25.11
C CYS A 426 12.99 0.09 25.86
N PRO A 427 13.42 -1.18 25.98
CA PRO A 427 12.68 -2.18 26.75
C PRO A 427 12.64 -1.81 28.24
N ALA A 428 11.59 -2.24 28.94
CA ALA A 428 11.34 -1.85 30.32
C ALA A 428 12.40 -2.34 31.32
N ASN A 429 13.13 -3.43 31.02
CA ASN A 429 14.26 -3.97 31.80
C ASN A 429 14.08 -3.91 33.34
N GLY A 430 12.88 -4.27 33.84
CA GLY A 430 12.56 -4.27 35.28
C GLY A 430 12.28 -2.89 35.91
N SER A 431 12.21 -1.82 35.11
CA SER A 431 11.80 -0.50 35.58
C SER A 431 10.30 -0.49 35.89
N PRO A 432 9.86 0.08 37.02
CA PRO A 432 8.44 0.15 37.34
C PRO A 432 7.73 1.01 36.30
N ALA A 433 6.63 0.51 35.73
CA ALA A 433 5.79 1.34 34.87
C ALA A 433 5.17 2.47 35.68
N LEU A 434 4.83 3.59 35.06
CA LEU A 434 4.20 4.71 35.75
C LEU A 434 2.76 4.38 36.16
N SER A 435 2.31 4.94 37.28
CA SER A 435 0.88 4.97 37.58
C SER A 435 0.15 5.89 36.59
N VAL A 436 -1.17 5.76 36.48
CA VAL A 436 -1.96 6.57 35.53
C VAL A 436 -1.89 8.06 35.87
N SER A 437 -1.89 8.40 37.16
CA SER A 437 -1.76 9.78 37.65
C SER A 437 -0.36 10.35 37.39
N GLU A 438 0.70 9.56 37.61
CA GLU A 438 2.07 9.95 37.29
C GLU A 438 2.28 10.15 35.78
N LEU A 439 1.68 9.29 34.95
CA LEU A 439 1.76 9.40 33.49
C LEU A 439 1.11 10.70 33.01
N SER A 440 -0.11 11.01 33.47
CA SER A 440 -0.79 12.27 33.14
C SER A 440 0.05 13.47 33.56
N LYS A 441 0.52 13.48 34.81
CA LYS A 441 1.34 14.57 35.35
C LYS A 441 2.61 14.78 34.52
N ARG A 442 3.29 13.72 34.12
CA ARG A 442 4.54 13.81 33.35
C ARG A 442 4.30 14.28 31.91
N VAL A 443 3.18 13.89 31.32
CA VAL A 443 2.75 14.40 30.01
C VAL A 443 2.46 15.89 30.11
N ASP A 444 1.69 16.33 31.12
CA ASP A 444 1.36 17.74 31.33
C ASP A 444 2.60 18.59 31.63
N GLU A 445 3.53 18.08 32.45
CA GLU A 445 4.83 18.70 32.72
C GLU A 445 5.68 18.87 31.45
N ARG A 446 5.61 17.94 30.48
CA ARG A 446 6.40 18.04 29.24
C ARG A 446 5.71 18.91 28.19
N LEU A 447 4.39 18.87 28.12
CA LEU A 447 3.57 19.70 27.22
C LEU A 447 3.57 21.18 27.62
N SER A 448 3.83 21.49 28.90
CA SER A 448 3.95 22.86 29.40
C SER A 448 5.32 23.50 29.16
N LYS A 449 6.33 22.75 28.69
CA LYS A 449 7.65 23.30 28.38
C LYS A 449 7.62 24.17 27.12
N TYR A 450 8.54 25.14 27.07
CA TYR A 450 8.67 26.13 25.99
C TYR A 450 8.77 25.49 24.59
N ASP A 451 9.45 24.35 24.45
CA ASP A 451 9.60 23.62 23.18
C ASP A 451 8.27 23.24 22.50
N MET A 452 7.19 23.14 23.26
CA MET A 452 5.84 22.78 22.79
C MET A 452 4.93 24.00 22.59
N GLN A 453 5.44 25.22 22.81
CA GLN A 453 4.69 26.44 22.57
C GLN A 453 4.69 26.82 21.07
N PRO A 454 3.68 27.55 20.60
CA PRO A 454 3.62 28.04 19.23
C PRO A 454 4.84 28.90 18.86
N GLU A 455 5.43 29.62 19.82
CA GLU A 455 6.62 30.44 19.58
C GLU A 455 7.89 29.62 19.32
N ALA A 456 7.98 28.39 19.86
CA ALA A 456 9.03 27.41 19.50
C ALA A 456 8.68 26.63 18.20
N GLY A 457 7.46 26.84 17.69
CA GLY A 457 6.94 26.37 16.41
C GLY A 457 6.33 24.96 16.42
N CYS A 458 5.89 24.46 17.57
CA CYS A 458 4.91 23.36 17.59
C CYS A 458 3.51 23.92 17.40
N SER A 459 2.74 23.44 16.41
CA SER A 459 1.38 23.94 16.21
C SER A 459 0.45 23.51 17.35
N ALA A 460 -0.54 24.35 17.66
CA ALA A 460 -1.56 24.01 18.67
C ALA A 460 -2.33 22.73 18.28
N ALA A 461 -2.54 22.51 16.98
CA ALA A 461 -3.16 21.29 16.46
C ALA A 461 -2.33 20.03 16.76
N PHE A 462 -1.00 20.09 16.59
CA PHE A 462 -0.12 18.99 16.91
C PHE A 462 -0.13 18.66 18.41
N ARG A 463 -0.09 19.70 19.26
CA ARG A 463 -0.20 19.53 20.72
C ARG A 463 -1.50 18.82 21.12
N ASN A 464 -2.62 19.25 20.54
CA ASN A 464 -3.93 18.65 20.80
C ASN A 464 -4.00 17.20 20.29
N SER A 465 -3.43 16.90 19.12
CA SER A 465 -3.38 15.54 18.59
C SER A 465 -2.57 14.60 19.49
N LEU A 466 -1.39 15.04 19.93
CA LEU A 466 -0.55 14.28 20.85
C LEU A 466 -1.22 14.07 22.21
N PHE A 467 -1.89 15.10 22.74
CA PHE A 467 -2.65 15.02 23.98
C PHE A 467 -3.80 14.02 23.86
N ASN A 468 -4.65 14.14 22.84
CA ASN A 468 -5.76 13.22 22.58
C ASN A 468 -5.29 11.77 22.41
N PHE A 469 -4.15 11.56 21.75
CA PHE A 469 -3.54 10.24 21.60
C PHE A 469 -3.14 9.64 22.95
N LEU A 470 -2.47 10.44 23.80
CA LEU A 470 -2.03 10.00 25.12
C LEU A 470 -3.21 9.80 26.07
N GLU A 471 -4.24 10.63 26.04
CA GLU A 471 -5.47 10.42 26.81
C GLU A 471 -6.19 9.14 26.40
N LYS A 472 -6.30 8.87 25.09
CA LYS A 472 -6.87 7.62 24.58
C LYS A 472 -6.05 6.42 25.05
N TYR A 473 -4.73 6.53 25.03
CA TYR A 473 -3.83 5.50 25.53
C TYR A 473 -4.00 5.27 27.05
N ILE A 474 -4.03 6.35 27.85
CA ILE A 474 -4.31 6.31 29.29
C ILE A 474 -5.66 5.65 29.55
N SER A 475 -6.69 6.02 28.80
CA SER A 475 -8.03 5.43 28.91
C SER A 475 -8.01 3.92 28.63
N ASN A 476 -7.20 3.48 27.66
CA ASN A 476 -7.03 2.06 27.38
C ASN A 476 -6.29 1.34 28.51
N VAL A 477 -5.23 1.95 29.08
CA VAL A 477 -4.52 1.42 30.25
C VAL A 477 -5.49 1.22 31.41
N LYS A 478 -6.34 2.22 31.72
CA LYS A 478 -7.37 2.12 32.77
C LYS A 478 -8.32 0.96 32.52
N LYS A 479 -8.86 0.83 31.30
CA LYS A 479 -9.75 -0.28 30.91
C LYS A 479 -9.07 -1.63 31.09
N THR A 480 -7.81 -1.77 30.65
CA THR A 480 -7.05 -3.03 30.81
C THR A 480 -6.86 -3.37 32.28
N ARG A 481 -6.52 -2.39 33.14
CA ARG A 481 -6.38 -2.60 34.58
C ARG A 481 -7.69 -3.04 35.23
N LEU A 482 -8.80 -2.35 34.92
CA LEU A 482 -10.14 -2.71 35.43
C LEU A 482 -10.56 -4.11 34.98
N THR A 483 -10.28 -4.48 33.73
CA THR A 483 -10.57 -5.83 33.20
C THR A 483 -9.79 -6.91 33.93
N LEU A 484 -8.58 -6.59 34.40
CA LEU A 484 -7.72 -7.48 35.19
C LEU A 484 -8.05 -7.44 36.70
N GLY A 485 -9.07 -6.69 37.14
CA GLY A 485 -9.45 -6.59 38.55
C GLY A 485 -8.49 -5.74 39.40
N LEU A 486 -7.62 -4.94 38.78
CA LEU A 486 -6.67 -4.05 39.45
C LEU A 486 -7.30 -2.68 39.71
N SER A 487 -6.91 -2.01 40.79
CA SER A 487 -7.26 -0.61 41.08
C SER A 487 -6.62 0.35 40.06
N GLU A 488 -7.16 1.56 39.97
CA GLU A 488 -6.62 2.62 39.09
C GLU A 488 -5.18 3.02 39.47
N GLU A 489 -4.81 2.84 40.74
CA GLU A 489 -3.47 3.10 41.27
C GLU A 489 -2.68 1.79 41.45
N LYS A 490 -1.36 1.89 41.62
CA LYS A 490 -0.53 0.71 41.90
C LYS A 490 -0.85 0.18 43.29
N ASN A 491 -1.20 -1.10 43.39
CA ASN A 491 -1.32 -1.76 44.68
C ASN A 491 -0.03 -2.55 44.92
N ASN A 492 0.73 -2.19 45.96
CA ASN A 492 1.93 -2.93 46.39
C ASN A 492 1.58 -4.25 47.10
N ASP A 493 0.53 -4.93 46.65
CA ASP A 493 0.08 -6.19 47.22
C ASP A 493 0.84 -7.34 46.54
N PRO A 494 1.65 -8.14 47.28
CA PRO A 494 2.47 -9.19 46.70
C PRO A 494 1.66 -10.26 45.93
N ASP A 495 0.38 -10.47 46.27
CA ASP A 495 -0.49 -11.45 45.61
C ASP A 495 -0.99 -10.95 44.23
N LEU A 496 -0.99 -9.64 43.99
CA LEU A 496 -1.42 -9.01 42.74
C LEU A 496 -0.25 -8.65 41.81
N ALA A 497 1.00 -8.84 42.25
CA ALA A 497 2.20 -8.47 41.49
C ALA A 497 2.29 -9.17 40.11
N GLY A 498 1.80 -10.41 40.01
CA GLY A 498 1.73 -11.13 38.73
C GLY A 498 0.75 -10.50 37.74
N LEU A 499 -0.43 -10.08 38.19
CA LEU A 499 -1.43 -9.38 37.38
C LEU A 499 -0.97 -7.97 37.02
N GLU A 500 -0.26 -7.30 37.93
CA GLU A 500 0.37 -6.02 37.63
C GLU A 500 1.39 -6.17 36.50
N ASN A 501 2.30 -7.15 36.57
CA ASN A 501 3.28 -7.41 35.50
C ASN A 501 2.62 -7.70 34.14
N ILE A 502 1.52 -8.47 34.11
CA ILE A 502 0.75 -8.70 32.88
C ILE A 502 0.14 -7.40 32.35
N ALA A 503 -0.42 -6.55 33.22
CA ALA A 503 -0.90 -5.24 32.83
C ALA A 503 0.23 -4.35 32.28
N LEU A 504 1.45 -4.47 32.82
CA LEU A 504 2.63 -3.76 32.35
C LEU A 504 3.08 -4.24 30.97
N ASP A 505 3.06 -5.55 30.71
CA ASP A 505 3.46 -6.09 29.41
C ASP A 505 2.49 -5.72 28.30
N ILE A 506 1.18 -5.63 28.61
CA ILE A 506 0.16 -5.27 27.64
C ILE A 506 0.17 -3.76 27.35
N CYS A 507 0.11 -2.92 28.39
CA CYS A 507 -0.15 -1.48 28.25
C CYS A 507 0.82 -0.59 29.05
N GLY A 508 1.80 -1.15 29.75
CA GLY A 508 2.74 -0.40 30.58
C GLY A 508 3.56 0.62 29.81
N PHE A 509 3.83 1.74 30.48
CA PHE A 509 4.70 2.81 30.00
C PHE A 509 5.71 3.14 31.11
N THR A 510 7.00 3.03 30.82
CA THR A 510 8.05 3.42 31.77
C THR A 510 8.36 4.91 31.64
N ALA A 511 8.85 5.55 32.71
CA ALA A 511 9.22 6.98 32.68
C ALA A 511 10.16 7.34 31.52
N ARG A 512 11.20 6.52 31.32
CA ARG A 512 12.16 6.69 30.23
C ARG A 512 11.53 6.55 28.86
N GLN A 513 10.61 5.60 28.67
CA GLN A 513 9.91 5.47 27.40
C GLN A 513 9.09 6.72 27.09
N VAL A 514 8.43 7.34 28.10
CA VAL A 514 7.56 8.52 27.88
C VAL A 514 8.41 9.67 27.38
N GLU A 515 9.53 9.91 28.07
CA GLU A 515 10.47 10.96 27.72
C GLU A 515 11.04 10.76 26.31
N VAL A 516 11.52 9.55 25.99
CA VAL A 516 12.06 9.22 24.66
C VAL A 516 10.99 9.35 23.58
N PHE A 517 9.75 8.94 23.85
CA PHE A 517 8.64 9.07 22.90
C PHE A 517 8.33 10.53 22.60
N LEU A 518 8.14 11.35 23.63
CA LEU A 518 7.83 12.77 23.47
C LEU A 518 8.96 13.51 22.76
N GLU A 519 10.22 13.27 23.15
CA GLU A 519 11.37 13.88 22.47
C GLU A 519 11.51 13.46 21.02
N THR A 520 11.25 12.19 20.72
CA THR A 520 11.27 11.68 19.34
C THR A 520 10.16 12.33 18.51
N CYS A 521 8.95 12.46 19.06
CA CYS A 521 7.84 13.13 18.38
C CYS A 521 8.17 14.60 18.07
N ILE A 522 8.69 15.36 19.05
CA ILE A 522 9.07 16.77 18.88
C ILE A 522 10.17 16.91 17.82
N LYS A 523 11.28 16.19 17.98
CA LYS A 523 12.42 16.26 17.05
C LYS A 523 12.01 15.93 15.62
N ARG A 524 11.18 14.90 15.45
CA ARG A 524 10.69 14.44 14.15
C ARG A 524 9.61 15.34 13.55
N TYR A 525 8.91 16.12 14.36
CA TYR A 525 8.00 17.15 13.88
C TYR A 525 8.78 18.34 13.32
N HIS A 526 9.79 18.83 14.03
CA HIS A 526 10.62 19.94 13.54
C HIS A 526 11.39 19.59 12.26
N SER A 527 11.86 18.36 12.11
CA SER A 527 12.59 17.93 10.90
C SER A 527 11.70 17.81 9.65
N LYS A 528 10.38 18.02 9.76
CA LYS A 528 9.42 17.90 8.66
C LYS A 528 8.94 19.24 8.13
N ARG A 529 9.45 20.33 8.68
CA ARG A 529 9.11 21.65 8.17
C ARG A 529 9.70 21.83 6.79
N MET A 530 8.97 22.57 5.96
CA MET A 530 9.44 22.98 4.65
C MET A 530 10.72 23.82 4.82
N GLU A 531 11.76 23.44 4.09
CA GLU A 531 13.01 24.19 4.09
C GLU A 531 12.82 25.55 3.39
N ALA A 532 13.55 26.56 3.86
CA ALA A 532 13.58 27.87 3.19
C ALA A 532 14.34 27.76 1.86
N GLY A 533 13.84 28.43 0.83
CA GLY A 533 14.36 28.37 -0.53
C GLY A 533 13.75 27.25 -1.38
N ALA A 534 12.83 26.45 -0.84
CA ALA A 534 12.14 25.42 -1.60
C ALA A 534 11.23 26.04 -2.67
N ALA A 535 11.36 25.54 -3.91
CA ALA A 535 10.55 25.96 -5.06
C ALA A 535 9.14 25.32 -5.01
N VAL A 536 8.36 25.68 -3.99
CA VAL A 536 7.06 25.07 -3.66
C VAL A 536 6.03 25.20 -4.78
N GLY A 537 6.09 26.26 -5.59
CA GLY A 537 5.16 26.43 -6.70
C GLY A 537 5.42 25.46 -7.86
N ALA A 538 6.70 25.22 -8.18
CA ALA A 538 7.07 24.21 -9.19
C ALA A 538 6.66 22.80 -8.74
N ILE A 539 6.89 22.48 -7.47
CA ILE A 539 6.46 21.21 -6.86
C ILE A 539 4.93 21.06 -6.93
N GLY A 540 4.18 22.11 -6.58
CA GLY A 540 2.73 22.13 -6.65
C GLY A 540 2.21 21.95 -8.08
N ALA A 541 2.80 22.67 -9.05
CA ALA A 541 2.45 22.57 -10.47
C ALA A 541 2.65 21.14 -11.00
N GLN A 542 3.79 20.52 -10.69
CA GLN A 542 4.08 19.15 -11.12
C GLN A 542 3.15 18.15 -10.43
N SER A 543 2.89 18.31 -9.14
CA SER A 543 2.03 17.41 -8.36
C SER A 543 0.58 17.38 -8.86
N ILE A 544 0.08 18.51 -9.38
CA ILE A 544 -1.24 18.63 -10.00
C ILE A 544 -1.21 18.15 -11.46
N GLY A 545 -0.17 18.54 -12.21
CA GLY A 545 -0.05 18.24 -13.64
C GLY A 545 0.25 16.77 -13.93
N GLU A 546 0.86 16.05 -13.00
CA GLU A 546 1.08 14.60 -13.11
C GLU A 546 -0.22 13.86 -12.72
N PRO A 547 -0.91 13.22 -13.69
CA PRO A 547 -2.10 12.43 -13.39
C PRO A 547 -1.75 11.31 -12.40
N ALA A 548 -2.66 11.05 -11.46
CA ALA A 548 -2.54 9.97 -10.48
C ALA A 548 -2.63 8.57 -11.13
#